data_AF-A0A9P7EQ97-F1
#
_entry.id   AF-A0A9P7EQ97-F1
#
_cell.length_a   1.000
_cell.length_b   1.000
_cell.length_c   1.000
_cell.angle_alpha   90.00
_cell.angle_beta   90.00
_cell.angle_gamma   90.00
#
_symmetry.space_group_name_H-M   'P 1'
#
loop_
_entity.id
_entity.type
_entity.pdbx_description
1 polymer ?
#
loop_
_entity_poly.entity_id
_entity_poly.type
_entity_poly.pdbx_seq_one_letter_code
_entity_poly.pdbx_strand_id
1 'polypeptide(L)'
;MAHTPWPANFLVAYDTLSDIYRHAYHILKHEDADPLQLTYHLEAITADAIPLLEAFEVDPRGLEVWDWLSDAATLLGNLSVQLSSFRQNIETRVDGDIVFAKPVTLS
;
A
#
# COMPACT_ATOMS: atom_id res chain seq x y z
N MET A 1 -20.47 14.88 -27.80
CA MET A 1 -19.53 15.65 -26.96
C MET A 1 -18.17 14.98 -27.12
N ALA A 2 -17.13 15.73 -27.48
CA ALA A 2 -15.80 15.15 -27.63
C ALA A 2 -15.24 14.85 -26.23
N HIS A 3 -14.92 13.59 -25.93
CA HIS A 3 -14.08 13.27 -24.78
C HIS A 3 -12.71 13.87 -25.04
N THR A 4 -12.36 14.91 -24.30
CA THR A 4 -10.97 15.36 -24.27
C THR A 4 -10.16 14.22 -23.64
N PRO A 5 -9.13 13.68 -24.31
CA PRO A 5 -8.30 12.67 -23.71
C PRO A 5 -7.66 13.21 -22.43
N TRP A 6 -7.53 12.34 -21.42
CA TRP A 6 -6.94 12.72 -20.14
C TRP A 6 -5.52 13.25 -20.38
N PRO A 7 -5.08 14.29 -19.63
CA PRO A 7 -3.77 14.86 -19.86
C PRO A 7 -2.65 13.88 -19.46
N ALA A 8 -1.48 14.00 -20.09
CA ALA A 8 -0.41 13.00 -19.95
C ALA A 8 0.06 12.80 -18.49
N ASN A 9 0.09 13.86 -17.68
CA ASN A 9 0.42 13.76 -16.26
C ASN A 9 -0.58 12.90 -15.48
N PHE A 10 -1.86 12.93 -15.87
CA PHE A 10 -2.87 12.06 -15.28
C PHE A 10 -2.61 10.59 -15.64
N LEU A 11 -2.33 10.29 -16.90
CA LEU A 11 -2.06 8.91 -17.33
C LEU A 11 -0.84 8.32 -16.59
N VAL A 12 0.22 9.11 -16.44
CA VAL A 12 1.41 8.70 -15.67
C VAL A 12 1.06 8.43 -14.21
N ALA A 13 0.25 9.30 -13.60
CA ALA A 13 -0.19 9.12 -12.22
C ALA A 13 -1.06 7.87 -12.06
N TYR A 14 -2.01 7.66 -12.97
CA TYR A 14 -2.84 6.48 -13.02
C TYR A 14 -2.01 5.19 -13.09
N ASP A 15 -1.03 5.14 -14.00
CA ASP A 15 -0.16 3.97 -14.16
C ASP A 15 0.66 3.72 -12.88
N THR A 16 1.23 4.78 -12.31
CA THR A 16 2.04 4.72 -11.08
C THR A 16 1.22 4.18 -9.90
N LEU A 17 0.04 4.75 -9.65
CA LEU A 17 -0.84 4.33 -8.56
C LEU A 17 -1.36 2.90 -8.78
N SER A 18 -1.67 2.55 -10.03
CA SER A 18 -2.12 1.21 -10.38
C SER A 18 -1.02 0.16 -10.15
N ASP A 19 0.22 0.47 -10.49
CA ASP A 19 1.36 -0.41 -10.28
C ASP A 19 1.64 -0.61 -8.79
N ILE A 20 1.66 0.47 -8.00
CA ILE A 20 1.79 0.41 -6.54
C ILE A 20 0.68 -0.49 -5.96
N TYR A 21 -0.58 -0.24 -6.34
CA TYR A 21 -1.71 -1.04 -5.88
C TYR A 21 -1.57 -2.51 -6.25
N ARG A 22 -1.26 -2.83 -7.50
CA ARG A 22 -1.15 -4.22 -7.99
C ARG A 22 -0.05 -4.98 -7.25
N HIS A 23 1.13 -4.37 -7.06
CA HIS A 23 2.24 -5.02 -6.37
C HIS A 23 1.94 -5.20 -4.87
N ALA A 24 1.45 -4.16 -4.20
CA ALA A 24 1.06 -4.22 -2.80
C ALA A 24 -0.05 -5.26 -2.55
N TYR A 25 -1.07 -5.31 -3.42
CA TYR A 25 -2.14 -6.30 -3.34
C TYR A 25 -1.64 -7.71 -3.60
N HIS A 26 -0.71 -7.89 -4.54
CA HIS A 26 -0.10 -9.19 -4.82
C HIS A 26 0.62 -9.74 -3.58
N ILE A 27 1.41 -8.93 -2.89
CA ILE A 27 2.07 -9.33 -1.65
C ILE A 27 1.06 -9.66 -0.55
N LEU A 28 -0.01 -8.87 -0.40
CA LEU A 28 -1.08 -9.17 0.56
C LEU A 28 -1.74 -10.55 0.33
N LYS A 29 -1.73 -11.06 -0.90
CA LYS A 29 -2.27 -12.39 -1.24
C LYS A 29 -1.29 -13.54 -1.01
N HIS A 30 -0.02 -13.27 -0.74
CA HIS A 30 0.97 -14.30 -0.42
C HIS A 30 0.97 -14.59 1.08
N GLU A 31 0.72 -15.86 1.43
CA GLU A 31 0.67 -16.30 2.84
C GLU A 31 2.05 -16.22 3.53
N ASP A 32 3.13 -16.32 2.75
CA ASP A 32 4.52 -16.30 3.21
C ASP A 32 5.23 -14.95 2.93
N ALA A 33 4.47 -13.85 2.86
CA ALA A 33 5.05 -12.53 2.64
C ALA A 33 6.06 -12.15 3.74
N ASP A 34 7.25 -11.73 3.32
CA ASP A 34 8.29 -11.25 4.24
C ASP A 34 7.89 -9.89 4.84
N PRO A 35 8.00 -9.68 6.17
CA PRO A 35 7.81 -8.38 6.81
C PRO A 35 8.54 -7.20 6.13
N LEU A 36 9.72 -7.44 5.54
CA LEU A 36 10.45 -6.42 4.81
C LEU A 36 9.72 -6.02 3.51
N GLN A 37 9.15 -6.97 2.78
CA GLN A 37 8.35 -6.70 1.58
C GLN A 37 7.09 -5.92 1.93
N LEU A 38 6.41 -6.28 3.02
CA LEU A 38 5.24 -5.54 3.51
C LEU A 38 5.60 -4.09 3.85
N THR A 39 6.74 -3.88 4.50
CA THR A 39 7.23 -2.53 4.85
C THR A 39 7.57 -1.73 3.60
N TYR A 40 8.28 -2.32 2.63
CA TYR A 40 8.59 -1.67 1.36
C TYR A 40 7.33 -1.19 0.63
N HIS A 41 6.27 -2.01 0.56
CA HIS A 41 5.02 -1.60 -0.10
C HIS A 41 4.20 -0.59 0.70
N LEU A 42 4.24 -0.63 2.04
CA LEU A 42 3.67 0.43 2.88
C LEU A 42 4.38 1.76 2.64
N GLU A 43 5.71 1.74 2.55
CA GLU A 43 6.51 2.92 2.25
C GLU A 43 6.17 3.50 0.87
N ALA A 44 6.07 2.66 -0.17
CA ALA A 44 5.66 3.09 -1.51
C ALA A 44 4.28 3.77 -1.51
N ILE A 45 3.31 3.26 -0.74
CA ILE A 45 2.01 3.93 -0.61
C ILE A 45 2.18 5.31 0.05
N THR A 46 2.95 5.40 1.14
CA THR A 46 3.09 6.65 1.89
C THR A 46 3.96 7.70 1.22
N ALA A 47 5.02 7.29 0.53
CA ALA A 47 6.03 8.17 -0.03
C ALA A 47 5.75 8.55 -1.49
N ASP A 48 5.08 7.67 -2.25
CA ASP A 48 4.84 7.89 -3.67
C ASP A 48 3.35 8.10 -3.95
N ALA A 49 2.48 7.22 -3.45
CA ALA A 49 1.06 7.25 -3.81
C ALA A 49 0.31 8.43 -3.19
N ILE A 50 0.48 8.67 -1.88
CA ILE A 50 -0.20 9.76 -1.18
C ILE A 50 0.17 11.14 -1.76
N PRO A 51 1.46 11.51 -1.91
CA PRO A 51 1.81 12.82 -2.47
C PRO A 51 1.30 13.03 -3.90
N LEU A 52 1.24 11.94 -4.68
CA LEU A 52 0.68 11.99 -6.03
C LEU A 52 -0.82 12.28 -6.00
N LEU A 53 -1.59 11.63 -5.12
CA LEU A 53 -3.02 11.93 -4.94
C LEU A 53 -3.24 13.39 -4.48
N GLU A 54 -2.47 13.85 -3.49
CA GLU A 54 -2.53 15.23 -2.99
C GLU A 54 -2.27 16.26 -4.11
N ALA A 55 -1.32 15.96 -5.01
CA ALA A 55 -1.03 16.84 -6.15
C ALA A 55 -2.23 17.01 -7.10
N PHE A 56 -3.08 16.00 -7.26
CA PHE A 56 -4.31 16.10 -8.07
C PHE A 56 -5.48 16.75 -7.31
N GLU A 57 -5.50 16.67 -5.98
CA GLU A 57 -6.51 17.35 -5.15
C GLU A 57 -6.44 18.87 -5.30
N VAL A 58 -5.23 19.43 -5.50
CA VAL A 58 -4.99 20.88 -5.59
C VAL A 58 -5.55 21.51 -6.88
N ASP A 59 -5.54 20.79 -8.02
CA ASP A 59 -6.10 21.26 -9.29
C ASP A 59 -6.88 20.14 -10.01
N PRO A 60 -8.10 19.82 -9.53
CA PRO A 60 -8.89 18.74 -10.06
C PRO A 60 -9.65 19.21 -11.31
N ARG A 61 -9.23 18.70 -12.47
CA ARG A 61 -9.77 19.09 -13.77
C ARG A 61 -11.06 18.33 -14.12
N GLY A 62 -12.13 18.59 -13.38
CA GLY A 62 -13.48 18.09 -13.67
C GLY A 62 -13.98 17.03 -12.70
N LEU A 63 -15.30 16.76 -12.74
CA LEU A 63 -15.98 15.85 -11.81
C LEU A 63 -15.48 14.40 -11.93
N GLU A 64 -15.19 13.92 -13.15
CA GLU A 64 -14.67 12.55 -13.37
C GLU A 64 -13.31 12.32 -12.70
N VAL A 65 -12.47 13.37 -12.61
CA VAL A 65 -11.17 13.31 -11.92
C VAL A 65 -11.36 13.22 -10.41
N TRP A 66 -12.37 13.90 -9.87
CA TRP A 66 -12.70 13.84 -8.45
C TRP A 66 -13.19 12.46 -8.02
N ASP A 67 -14.11 11.87 -8.79
CA ASP A 67 -14.62 10.53 -8.50
C ASP A 67 -13.47 9.51 -8.53
N TRP A 68 -12.62 9.57 -9.56
CA TRP A 68 -11.42 8.73 -9.63
C TRP A 68 -10.47 8.94 -8.45
N LEU A 69 -10.22 10.20 -8.06
CA LEU A 69 -9.30 10.53 -6.99
C LEU A 69 -9.80 9.97 -5.64
N SER A 70 -11.11 10.10 -5.39
CA SER A 70 -11.76 9.58 -4.19
C SER A 70 -11.69 8.05 -4.14
N ASP A 71 -11.98 7.38 -5.26
CA ASP A 71 -11.89 5.92 -5.37
C ASP A 71 -10.45 5.44 -5.18
N ALA A 72 -9.48 6.09 -5.81
CA ALA A 72 -8.06 5.75 -5.71
C ALA A 72 -7.56 5.91 -4.27
N ALA A 73 -7.87 7.03 -3.61
CA ALA A 73 -7.52 7.27 -2.22
C ALA A 73 -8.14 6.22 -1.28
N THR A 74 -9.40 5.85 -1.51
CA THR A 74 -10.09 4.82 -0.73
C THR A 74 -9.43 3.45 -0.89
N LEU A 75 -9.13 3.05 -2.13
CA LEU A 75 -8.49 1.76 -2.43
C LEU A 75 -7.09 1.67 -1.81
N LEU A 76 -6.27 2.71 -1.95
CA LEU A 76 -4.92 2.76 -1.39
C LEU A 76 -4.92 2.83 0.14
N GLY A 77 -5.85 3.59 0.72
CA GLY A 77 -6.05 3.63 2.18
C GLY A 77 -6.43 2.27 2.75
N ASN A 78 -7.40 1.59 2.14
CA ASN A 78 -7.80 0.23 2.54
C ASN A 78 -6.66 -0.78 2.39
N LEU A 79 -5.84 -0.65 1.35
CA LEU A 79 -4.68 -1.52 1.14
C LEU A 79 -3.60 -1.28 2.19
N SER A 80 -3.32 -0.03 2.53
CA SER A 80 -2.37 0.36 3.57
C SER A 80 -2.76 -0.21 4.95
N VAL A 81 -4.06 -0.13 5.30
CA VAL A 81 -4.58 -0.73 6.53
C VAL A 81 -4.38 -2.25 6.53
N GLN A 82 -4.75 -2.93 5.45
CA GLN A 82 -4.61 -4.39 5.35
C GLN A 82 -3.15 -4.85 5.43
N LEU A 83 -2.23 -4.17 4.74
CA LEU A 83 -0.80 -4.47 4.81
C LEU A 83 -0.24 -4.24 6.22
N SER A 84 -0.62 -3.14 6.87
CA SER A 84 -0.19 -2.82 8.24
C SER A 84 -0.66 -3.87 9.24
N SER A 85 -1.94 -4.29 9.14
CA SER A 85 -2.49 -5.36 9.97
C SER A 85 -1.80 -6.70 9.70
N PHE A 86 -1.51 -7.02 8.44
CA PHE A 86 -0.81 -8.26 8.11
C PHE A 86 0.60 -8.27 8.71
N ARG A 87 1.37 -7.18 8.55
CA ARG A 87 2.71 -7.07 9.15
C ARG A 87 2.67 -7.26 10.66
N GLN A 88 1.75 -6.58 11.34
CA GLN A 88 1.59 -6.71 12.80
C GLN A 88 1.25 -8.14 13.23
N ASN A 89 0.43 -8.85 12.45
CA ASN A 89 0.11 -10.25 12.71
C ASN A 89 1.32 -11.18 12.54
N ILE A 90 2.24 -10.90 11.62
CA ILE A 90 3.48 -11.67 11.46
C ILE A 90 4.41 -11.40 12.65
N GLU A 91 4.63 -10.12 13.00
CA GLU A 91 5.50 -9.72 14.12
C GLU A 91 5.05 -10.35 15.44
N THR A 92 3.74 -10.32 15.72
CA THR A 92 3.18 -10.93 16.95
C THR A 92 3.28 -12.45 16.98
N ARG A 93 3.27 -13.14 15.82
CA ARG A 93 3.53 -14.58 15.75
C ARG A 93 5.00 -14.90 16.05
N VAL A 94 5.93 -14.12 15.50
CA VAL A 94 7.37 -14.32 15.71
C VAL A 94 7.76 -14.13 17.17
N ASP A 95 7.22 -13.11 17.85
CA ASP A 95 7.48 -12.89 19.29
C ASP A 95 6.92 -14.01 20.18
N GLY A 96 5.84 -14.68 19.76
CA GLY A 96 5.25 -15.81 20.48
C GLY A 96 6.08 -17.10 20.44
N ASP A 97 6.91 -17.27 19.43
CA ASP A 97 7.72 -18.47 19.19
C ASP A 97 9.12 -18.43 19.84
N ILE A 98 9.43 -17.38 20.62
CA ILE A 98 10.70 -17.29 21.37
C ILE A 98 10.64 -18.23 22.58
N VAL A 99 10.96 -19.50 22.35
CA VAL A 99 11.22 -20.48 23.41
C VAL A 99 12.57 -20.12 24.05
N PHE A 100 12.53 -19.49 25.22
CA PHE A 100 13.72 -19.35 26.07
C PHE A 100 14.22 -20.76 26.44
N ALA A 101 15.36 -21.15 25.88
CA ALA A 101 16.06 -22.36 26.29
C ALA A 101 16.34 -22.29 27.80
N LYS A 102 15.76 -23.20 28.58
CA LYS A 102 16.03 -23.28 30.01
C LYS A 102 17.54 -23.55 30.21
N PRO A 103 18.23 -22.78 31.08
CA PRO A 103 19.64 -23.04 31.35
C PRO A 103 19.79 -24.45 31.91
N VAL A 104 20.67 -25.25 31.29
CA VAL A 104 21.03 -26.57 31.80
C VAL A 104 21.84 -26.37 33.07
N THR A 105 21.24 -26.62 34.23
CA THR A 105 21.99 -26.74 35.49
C THR A 105 22.62 -28.13 35.54
N LEU A 106 23.95 -28.18 35.49
CA LEU A 106 24.72 -29.38 35.82
C LEU A 106 24.73 -29.49 37.35
N SER A 107 24.06 -30.51 37.89
CA SER A 107 24.10 -30.90 39.30
C SER A 107 25.23 -31.88 39.57
#